data_AF-A3NXE8-F1
#
_entry.id   AF-A3NXE8-F1
#
_cell.length_a   1.000
_cell.length_b   1.000
_cell.length_c   1.000
_cell.angle_alpha   90.00
_cell.angle_beta   90.00
_cell.angle_gamma   90.00
#
_symmetry.space_group_name_H-M   'P 1'
#
loop_
_entity.id
_entity.type
_entity.pdbx_description
1 polymer ?
#
loop_
_entity_poly.entity_id
_entity_poly.type
_entity_poly.pdbx_seq_one_letter_code
_entity_poly.pdbx_strand_id
1 'polypeptide(L)'
;MRLSEYTDYTLRVLMYCASNPDRLITIAELAERHDVSKNHLTKIVNSLARQGTLETTRGRGGGVRLALPPERIGIGDVIRASETDFRLVECFDRNTNTCMLAAKCRLERLLDSALRAYFKELDGATLADLVGAPPKSGLSAAEKTHEFAIAMPPKSIARARS
;
A
#
# COMPACT_ATOMS: atom_id res chain seq x y z
N MET A 1 2.89 7.16 -8.35
CA MET A 1 3.35 5.92 -7.68
C MET A 1 2.23 4.91 -7.73
N ARG A 2 2.53 3.61 -7.86
CA ARG A 2 1.56 2.51 -7.79
C ARG A 2 2.12 1.48 -6.82
N LEU A 3 1.35 1.10 -5.81
CA LEU A 3 1.74 0.02 -4.90
C LEU A 3 1.72 -1.31 -5.66
N SER A 4 2.62 -2.23 -5.30
CA SER A 4 2.55 -3.60 -5.80
C SER A 4 1.25 -4.25 -5.33
N GLU A 5 0.79 -5.24 -6.09
CA GLU A 5 -0.35 -6.07 -5.67
C GLU A 5 -0.06 -6.77 -4.34
N TYR A 6 1.21 -7.13 -4.09
CA TYR A 6 1.62 -7.73 -2.82
C TYR A 6 1.39 -6.79 -1.64
N THR A 7 1.77 -5.51 -1.75
CA THR A 7 1.51 -4.50 -0.72
C THR A 7 0.02 -4.26 -0.51
N ASP A 8 -0.75 -4.11 -1.59
CA ASP A 8 -2.21 -3.92 -1.53
C ASP A 8 -2.90 -5.09 -0.82
N TYR A 9 -2.59 -6.34 -1.19
CA TYR A 9 -3.18 -7.50 -0.53
C TYR A 9 -2.67 -7.70 0.90
N THR A 10 -1.44 -7.29 1.21
CA THR A 10 -0.93 -7.30 2.59
C THR A 10 -1.79 -6.41 3.49
N LEU A 11 -2.10 -5.18 3.05
CA LEU A 11 -2.97 -4.26 3.78
C LEU A 11 -4.39 -4.83 3.91
N ARG A 12 -4.97 -5.36 2.82
CA ARG A 12 -6.33 -5.92 2.84
C ARG A 12 -6.47 -7.11 3.79
N VAL A 13 -5.47 -8.00 3.83
CA VAL A 13 -5.44 -9.13 4.77
C VAL A 13 -5.40 -8.63 6.21
N LEU A 14 -4.56 -7.64 6.52
CA LEU A 14 -4.47 -7.04 7.85
C LEU A 14 -5.78 -6.38 8.25
N MET A 15 -6.38 -5.57 7.38
CA MET A 15 -7.68 -4.93 7.62
C MET A 15 -8.76 -5.98 7.87
N TYR A 16 -8.79 -7.05 7.08
CA TYR A 16 -9.77 -8.11 7.27
C TYR A 16 -9.61 -8.83 8.61
N CYS A 17 -8.37 -9.08 9.05
CA CYS A 17 -8.09 -9.63 10.37
C CYS A 17 -8.50 -8.67 11.49
N ALA A 18 -8.21 -7.38 11.34
CA ALA A 18 -8.58 -6.36 12.32
C ALA A 18 -10.10 -6.20 12.47
N SER A 19 -10.87 -6.34 11.38
CA SER A 19 -12.33 -6.31 11.42
C SER A 19 -12.98 -7.59 11.98
N ASN A 20 -12.20 -8.66 12.23
CA ASN A 20 -12.72 -9.94 12.74
C ASN A 20 -11.87 -10.44 13.94
N PRO A 21 -11.74 -9.66 15.03
CA PRO A 21 -10.80 -9.97 16.12
C PRO A 21 -11.15 -11.26 16.89
N ASP A 22 -12.42 -11.65 16.92
CA ASP A 22 -12.91 -12.74 17.77
C ASP A 22 -12.81 -14.14 17.13
N ARG A 23 -12.21 -14.27 15.94
CA ARG A 23 -12.10 -15.56 15.26
C ARG A 23 -10.82 -15.70 14.43
N LEU A 24 -10.49 -16.94 14.12
CA LEU A 24 -9.45 -17.27 13.15
C LEU A 24 -10.01 -17.18 11.72
N ILE A 25 -9.21 -16.63 10.82
CA ILE A 25 -9.52 -16.52 9.39
C ILE A 25 -8.68 -17.52 8.61
N THR A 26 -9.29 -18.25 7.67
CA THR A 26 -8.53 -19.20 6.85
C THR A 26 -7.97 -18.53 5.59
N ILE A 27 -6.88 -19.07 5.05
CA ILE A 27 -6.36 -18.63 3.73
C ILE A 27 -7.40 -18.87 2.62
N ALA A 28 -8.22 -19.90 2.75
CA ALA A 28 -9.29 -20.16 1.78
C ALA A 28 -10.36 -19.05 1.79
N GLU A 29 -10.74 -18.59 2.97
CA GLU A 29 -11.66 -17.47 3.14
C GLU A 29 -11.08 -16.17 2.60
N LEU A 30 -9.81 -15.86 2.89
CA LEU A 30 -9.13 -14.69 2.33
C LEU A 30 -9.09 -14.74 0.79
N ALA A 31 -8.84 -15.93 0.22
CA ALA A 31 -8.78 -16.13 -1.23
C ALA A 31 -10.12 -15.84 -1.90
N GLU A 32 -11.20 -16.35 -1.32
CA GLU A 32 -12.56 -16.12 -1.80
C GLU A 32 -12.97 -14.64 -1.67
N ARG A 33 -12.70 -14.02 -0.51
CA ARG A 33 -13.11 -12.64 -0.25
C ARG A 33 -12.38 -11.61 -1.09
N HIS A 34 -11.11 -11.85 -1.41
CA HIS A 34 -10.28 -10.90 -2.14
C HIS A 34 -10.11 -11.24 -3.62
N ASP A 35 -10.67 -12.36 -4.10
CA ASP A 35 -10.48 -12.90 -5.45
C ASP A 35 -8.99 -13.07 -5.81
N VAL A 36 -8.25 -13.75 -4.91
CA VAL A 36 -6.80 -13.96 -5.02
C VAL A 36 -6.44 -15.42 -4.84
N SER A 37 -5.42 -15.88 -5.56
CA SER A 37 -4.91 -17.25 -5.38
C SER A 37 -4.45 -17.51 -3.93
N LYS A 38 -4.77 -18.71 -3.42
CA LYS A 38 -4.30 -19.18 -2.10
C LYS A 38 -2.79 -19.15 -1.97
N ASN A 39 -2.05 -19.44 -3.05
CA ASN A 39 -0.58 -19.39 -3.05
C ASN A 39 -0.05 -17.98 -2.78
N HIS A 40 -0.64 -16.96 -3.39
CA HIS A 40 -0.24 -15.57 -3.17
C HIS A 40 -0.50 -15.16 -1.71
N LEU A 41 -1.70 -15.46 -1.19
CA LEU A 41 -2.05 -15.17 0.20
C LEU A 41 -1.21 -15.95 1.21
N THR A 42 -0.81 -17.18 0.89
CA THR A 42 0.09 -17.97 1.74
C THR A 42 1.44 -17.28 1.88
N LYS A 43 1.98 -16.68 0.81
CA LYS A 43 3.23 -15.90 0.88
C LYS A 43 3.08 -14.65 1.75
N ILE A 44 1.97 -13.93 1.61
CA ILE A 44 1.65 -12.75 2.43
C ILE A 44 1.56 -13.14 3.91
N VAL A 45 0.72 -14.12 4.24
CA VAL A 45 0.50 -14.61 5.61
C VAL A 45 1.80 -15.08 6.24
N ASN A 46 2.61 -15.87 5.53
CA ASN A 46 3.89 -16.35 6.05
C ASN A 46 4.86 -15.20 6.32
N SER A 47 4.88 -14.17 5.45
CA SER A 47 5.72 -12.99 5.66
C SER A 47 5.29 -12.22 6.90
N LEU A 48 3.99 -11.93 7.03
CA LEU A 48 3.42 -11.23 8.18
C LEU A 48 3.60 -12.02 9.49
N ALA A 49 3.51 -13.35 9.44
CA ALA A 49 3.76 -14.20 10.60
C ALA A 49 5.22 -14.17 11.05
N ARG A 50 6.16 -14.19 10.09
CA ARG A 50 7.59 -14.05 10.38
C ARG A 50 7.95 -12.67 10.95
N GLN A 51 7.21 -11.63 10.56
CA GLN A 51 7.33 -10.28 11.11
C GLN A 51 6.66 -10.12 12.49
N GLY A 52 5.89 -11.12 12.93
CA GLY A 52 5.15 -11.05 14.20
C GLY A 52 3.89 -10.20 14.16
N THR A 53 3.41 -9.82 12.98
CA THR A 53 2.16 -9.05 12.81
C THR A 53 0.93 -9.96 12.83
N LEU A 54 1.07 -11.17 12.31
CA LEU A 54 0.06 -12.23 12.38
C LEU A 54 0.54 -13.40 13.22
N GLU A 55 -0.38 -14.11 13.85
CA GLU A 55 -0.16 -15.45 14.37
C GLU A 55 -0.96 -16.45 13.55
N THR A 56 -0.44 -17.68 13.44
CA THR A 56 -1.04 -18.74 12.63
C THR A 56 -1.24 -20.00 13.47
N THR A 57 -2.41 -20.61 13.36
CA THR A 57 -2.75 -21.88 14.00
C THR A 57 -2.94 -22.94 12.93
N ARG A 58 -2.28 -24.08 13.07
CA ARG A 58 -2.36 -25.22 12.13
C ARG A 58 -3.47 -26.20 12.53
N GLY A 59 -3.90 -27.02 11.57
CA GLY A 59 -4.84 -28.11 11.80
C GLY A 59 -6.30 -27.76 11.49
N ARG A 60 -7.21 -28.69 11.81
CA ARG A 60 -8.65 -28.50 11.63
C ARG A 60 -9.13 -27.38 12.57
N GLY A 61 -9.80 -26.36 12.02
CA GLY A 61 -10.18 -25.16 12.76
C GLY A 61 -9.04 -24.15 12.95
N GLY A 62 -7.88 -24.38 12.32
CA GLY A 62 -6.78 -23.41 12.27
C GLY A 62 -7.08 -22.21 11.36
N GLY A 63 -6.17 -21.25 11.34
CA GLY A 63 -6.30 -20.01 10.60
C GLY A 63 -5.28 -18.98 11.06
N VAL A 64 -5.58 -17.71 10.80
CA VAL A 64 -4.73 -16.57 11.11
C VAL A 64 -5.52 -15.50 11.85
N ARG A 65 -4.83 -14.75 12.71
CA ARG A 65 -5.35 -13.54 13.36
C ARG A 65 -4.20 -12.57 13.64
N LEU A 66 -4.52 -11.33 14.00
CA LEU A 66 -3.50 -10.35 14.41
C LEU A 66 -2.78 -10.84 15.66
N ALA A 67 -1.45 -10.75 15.66
CA ALA A 67 -0.62 -11.01 16.85
C ALA A 67 -0.45 -9.75 17.72
N LEU A 68 -0.78 -8.58 17.19
CA LEU A 68 -0.69 -7.28 17.85
C LEU A 68 -2.03 -6.54 17.76
N PRO A 69 -2.38 -5.70 18.76
CA PRO A 69 -3.48 -4.77 18.64
C PRO A 69 -3.33 -3.89 17.38
N PRO A 70 -4.41 -3.58 16.65
CA PRO A 70 -4.35 -2.82 15.40
C PRO A 70 -3.76 -1.41 15.58
N GLU A 71 -3.85 -0.82 16.77
CA GLU A 71 -3.25 0.48 17.14
C GLU A 71 -1.71 0.43 17.17
N ARG A 72 -1.12 -0.77 17.22
CA ARG A 72 0.34 -0.97 17.23
C ARG A 72 0.91 -1.31 15.87
N ILE A 73 0.08 -1.36 14.82
CA ILE A 73 0.49 -1.71 13.46
C ILE A 73 0.48 -0.43 12.62
N GLY A 74 1.64 0.19 12.44
CA GLY A 74 1.80 1.42 11.63
C GLY A 74 1.69 1.14 10.13
N ILE A 75 0.93 1.95 9.41
CA ILE A 75 0.69 1.75 7.97
C ILE A 75 1.94 2.03 7.14
N GLY A 76 2.68 3.09 7.48
CA GLY A 76 3.97 3.39 6.86
C GLY A 76 4.96 2.22 6.96
N ASP A 77 5.02 1.55 8.12
CA ASP A 77 5.90 0.40 8.33
C ASP A 77 5.47 -0.82 7.51
N VAL A 78 4.16 -1.10 7.46
CA VAL A 78 3.63 -2.19 6.61
C VAL A 78 4.01 -1.97 5.16
N ILE A 79 3.78 -0.77 4.61
CA ILE A 79 4.11 -0.45 3.21
C ILE A 79 5.61 -0.58 2.95
N ARG A 80 6.46 -0.07 3.85
CA ARG A 80 7.93 -0.22 3.74
C ARG A 80 8.39 -1.67 3.78
N ALA A 81 7.71 -2.51 4.54
CA ALA A 81 8.06 -3.91 4.68
C ALA A 81 7.53 -4.80 3.55
N SER A 82 6.50 -4.37 2.82
CA SER A 82 5.89 -5.15 1.75
C SER A 82 6.31 -4.73 0.34
N GLU A 83 6.74 -3.49 0.15
CA GLU A 83 7.18 -2.99 -1.16
C GLU A 83 8.67 -3.25 -1.42
N THR A 84 9.04 -3.53 -2.66
CA THR A 84 10.43 -3.86 -3.00
C THR A 84 11.34 -2.64 -3.02
N ASP A 85 10.84 -1.51 -3.51
CA ASP A 85 11.55 -0.23 -3.47
C ASP A 85 10.59 0.96 -3.61
N PHE A 86 11.12 2.17 -3.40
CA PHE A 86 10.39 3.43 -3.55
C PHE A 86 11.06 4.36 -4.57
N ARG A 87 11.74 3.78 -5.57
CA ARG A 87 12.46 4.53 -6.61
C ARG A 87 11.47 5.08 -7.62
N LEU A 88 10.93 6.26 -7.32
CA LEU A 88 10.00 6.95 -8.21
C LEU A 88 10.66 7.40 -9.53
N VAL A 89 11.94 7.74 -9.46
CA VAL A 89 12.80 8.10 -10.59
C VAL A 89 14.16 7.44 -10.42
N GLU A 90 14.83 7.16 -11.54
CA GLU A 90 16.16 6.56 -11.58
C GLU A 90 17.16 7.30 -10.67
N CYS A 91 17.12 8.63 -10.67
CA CYS A 91 18.09 9.44 -9.92
C CYS A 91 17.99 9.34 -8.40
N PHE A 92 16.97 8.66 -7.85
CA PHE A 92 16.91 8.37 -6.42
C PHE A 92 17.90 7.28 -5.99
N ASP A 93 18.33 6.43 -6.92
CA ASP A 93 19.31 5.38 -6.64
C ASP A 93 20.72 5.86 -6.93
N ARG A 94 21.41 6.35 -5.90
CA ARG A 94 22.78 6.88 -6.04
C ARG A 94 23.78 5.87 -6.61
N ASN A 95 23.51 4.57 -6.50
CA ASN A 95 24.44 3.53 -6.97
C ASN A 95 24.29 3.26 -8.47
N THR A 96 23.10 3.49 -9.04
CA THR A 96 22.81 3.20 -10.45
C THR A 96 22.43 4.44 -11.25
N ASN A 97 22.48 5.64 -10.66
CA ASN A 97 22.06 6.89 -11.28
C ASN A 97 22.97 7.30 -12.44
N THR A 98 22.40 7.38 -13.65
CA THR A 98 23.03 7.88 -14.87
C THR A 98 22.45 9.22 -15.34
N CYS A 99 21.59 9.85 -14.53
CA CYS A 99 20.92 11.09 -14.87
C CYS A 99 21.88 12.29 -14.90
N MET A 100 22.07 12.84 -16.11
CA MET A 100 22.93 14.01 -16.35
C MET A 100 22.48 15.29 -15.63
N LEU A 101 21.25 15.33 -15.11
CA LEU A 101 20.68 16.50 -14.43
C LEU A 101 20.82 16.44 -12.90
N ALA A 102 21.15 15.28 -12.32
CA ALA A 102 20.96 14.99 -10.89
C ALA A 102 21.50 16.09 -9.94
N ALA A 103 22.74 16.57 -10.17
CA ALA A 103 23.38 17.57 -9.30
C ALA A 103 22.63 18.90 -9.19
N LYS A 104 21.82 19.28 -10.20
CA LYS A 104 21.09 20.55 -10.24
C LYS A 104 19.59 20.37 -10.51
N CYS A 105 19.11 19.13 -10.54
CA CYS A 105 17.75 18.80 -10.90
C CYS A 105 16.76 19.31 -9.84
N ARG A 106 15.90 20.26 -10.22
CA ARG A 106 14.81 20.71 -9.35
C ARG A 106 13.68 19.69 -9.25
N LEU A 107 13.50 18.86 -10.28
CA LEU A 107 12.49 17.80 -10.30
C LEU A 107 12.79 16.71 -9.26
N GLU A 108 14.04 16.25 -9.18
CA GLU A 108 14.46 15.25 -8.18
C GLU A 108 14.12 15.70 -6.76
N ARG A 109 14.47 16.95 -6.42
CA ARG A 109 14.17 17.54 -5.10
C ARG A 109 12.66 17.64 -4.84
N LEU A 110 11.89 18.03 -5.84
CA LEU A 110 10.43 18.10 -5.71
C LEU A 110 9.82 16.71 -5.47
N LEU A 111 10.27 15.71 -6.21
CA LEU A 111 9.79 14.34 -6.07
C LEU A 111 10.24 13.69 -4.74
N ASP A 112 11.46 13.97 -4.27
CA ASP A 112 11.93 13.49 -2.95
C ASP A 112 11.08 14.11 -1.84
N SER A 113 10.81 15.41 -1.91
CA SER A 113 9.91 16.09 -0.98
C SER A 113 8.49 15.50 -1.03
N ALA A 114 7.97 15.18 -2.21
CA ALA A 114 6.65 14.57 -2.36
C ALA A 114 6.59 13.16 -1.75
N LEU A 115 7.63 12.34 -1.98
CA LEU A 115 7.73 11.00 -1.41
C LEU A 115 7.85 11.04 0.12
N ARG A 116 8.62 11.99 0.68
CA ARG A 116 8.69 12.22 2.13
C ARG A 116 7.35 12.62 2.72
N ALA A 117 6.60 13.51 2.03
CA ALA A 117 5.27 13.91 2.47
C ALA A 117 4.28 12.74 2.44
N TYR A 118 4.34 11.92 1.39
CA TYR A 118 3.56 10.69 1.30
C TYR A 118 3.80 9.75 2.49
N PHE A 119 5.06 9.48 2.82
CA PHE A 119 5.38 8.64 3.97
C PHE A 119 5.04 9.27 5.30
N LYS A 120 5.22 10.59 5.45
CA LYS A 120 4.82 11.30 6.67
C LYS A 120 3.34 11.11 6.99
N GLU A 121 2.49 11.13 5.97
CA GLU A 121 1.05 10.85 6.13
C GLU A 121 0.82 9.41 6.59
N LEU A 122 1.44 8.44 5.93
CA LEU A 122 1.29 7.01 6.27
C LEU A 122 1.86 6.66 7.65
N ASP A 123 2.92 7.33 8.08
CA ASP A 123 3.55 7.16 9.40
C ASP A 123 2.65 7.69 10.53
N GLY A 124 1.69 8.56 10.21
CA GLY A 124 0.69 9.05 11.16
C GLY A 124 -0.51 8.12 11.34
N ALA A 125 -0.61 7.04 10.57
CA ALA A 125 -1.77 6.14 10.58
C ALA A 125 -1.40 4.73 11.08
N THR A 126 -2.36 4.12 11.77
CA THR A 126 -2.31 2.73 12.24
C THR A 126 -3.39 1.88 11.55
N LEU A 127 -3.32 0.56 11.72
CA LEU A 127 -4.34 -0.34 11.20
C LEU A 127 -5.72 -0.06 11.81
N ALA A 128 -5.78 0.40 13.06
CA ALA A 128 -7.03 0.75 13.73
C ALA A 128 -7.78 1.89 13.00
N ASP A 129 -7.03 2.86 12.48
CA ASP A 129 -7.59 4.00 11.73
C ASP A 129 -8.25 3.57 10.41
N LEU A 130 -7.88 2.40 9.87
CA LEU A 130 -8.41 1.86 8.61
C LEU A 130 -9.64 0.97 8.78
N VAL A 131 -9.94 0.49 9.99
CA VAL A 131 -11.08 -0.40 10.27
C VAL A 131 -12.12 0.18 11.23
N GLY A 132 -11.81 1.32 11.86
CA GLY A 132 -12.73 2.07 12.70
C GLY A 132 -13.82 2.82 11.92
N ALA A 133 -14.79 3.39 12.65
CA ALA A 133 -15.74 4.32 12.06
C ALA A 133 -14.98 5.50 11.43
N PRO A 134 -15.37 5.97 10.23
CA PRO A 134 -14.66 7.04 9.55
C PRO A 134 -14.54 8.25 10.50
N PRO A 135 -13.35 8.84 10.66
CA PRO A 135 -13.21 10.03 11.49
C PRO A 135 -14.22 11.08 10.99
N LYS A 136 -14.95 11.69 11.93
CA LYS A 136 -15.81 12.84 11.62
C LYS A 136 -14.91 13.97 11.15
N SER A 137 -14.72 14.06 9.84
CA SER A 137 -14.00 15.11 9.10
C SER A 137 -12.62 15.49 9.63
N GLY A 138 -11.56 14.99 8.99
CA GLY A 138 -10.17 15.44 9.19
C GLY A 138 -9.41 15.79 7.91
N LEU A 139 -9.96 15.52 6.72
CA LEU A 139 -9.44 16.12 5.48
C LEU A 139 -9.89 17.58 5.42
N SER A 140 -9.26 18.43 6.24
CA SER A 140 -9.07 19.83 5.86
C SER A 140 -8.18 19.81 4.63
N ALA A 141 -8.80 19.64 3.47
CA ALA A 141 -8.18 19.96 2.21
C ALA A 141 -7.73 21.43 2.31
N ALA A 142 -6.43 21.65 2.47
CA ALA A 142 -5.85 22.90 2.05
C ALA A 142 -5.98 22.93 0.53
N GLU A 143 -7.17 23.28 0.05
CA GLU A 143 -7.46 23.53 -1.36
C GLU A 143 -6.69 24.78 -1.78
N LYS A 144 -5.46 24.57 -2.22
CA LYS A 144 -4.91 25.35 -3.32
C LYS A 144 -5.01 24.46 -4.56
N THR A 145 -6.17 24.47 -5.18
CA THR A 145 -6.35 24.01 -6.55
C THR A 145 -5.44 24.85 -7.45
N HIS A 146 -4.24 24.34 -7.73
CA HIS A 146 -3.56 24.71 -8.97
C HIS A 146 -4.29 23.99 -10.09
N GLU A 147 -5.22 24.69 -10.72
CA GLU A 147 -5.92 24.23 -11.92
C GLU A 147 -4.88 23.99 -13.03
N PHE A 148 -4.43 22.75 -13.16
CA PHE A 148 -3.50 22.32 -14.19
C PHE A 148 -4.31 21.68 -15.31
N ALA A 149 -4.71 22.49 -16.29
CA ALA A 149 -5.37 22.01 -17.50
C ALA A 149 -4.36 21.23 -18.36
N ILE A 150 -4.27 19.91 -18.17
CA ILE A 150 -3.60 19.03 -19.14
C ILE A 150 -4.60 18.81 -20.28
N ALA A 151 -4.47 19.57 -21.35
CA ALA A 151 -5.18 19.30 -22.59
C ALA A 151 -4.70 17.94 -23.14
N MET A 152 -5.50 16.88 -22.95
CA MET A 152 -5.28 15.63 -23.67
C MET A 152 -5.56 15.86 -25.16
N PRO A 153 -4.68 15.46 -26.09
CA PRO A 153 -5.01 15.48 -27.50
C PRO A 153 -6.16 14.49 -27.78
N PRO A 154 -7.09 14.80 -28.70
CA PRO A 154 -8.20 13.90 -29.00
C PRO A 154 -7.66 12.57 -29.52
N LYS A 155 -8.15 11.47 -28.95
CA LYS A 155 -7.94 10.13 -29.52
C LYS A 155 -8.46 10.15 -30.96
N SER A 156 -7.57 10.00 -31.94
CA SER A 156 -7.97 9.85 -33.33
C SER A 156 -8.85 8.60 -33.44
N ILE A 157 -10.15 8.81 -33.65
CA ILE A 157 -11.07 7.76 -34.06
C ILE A 157 -10.64 7.35 -35.47
N ALA A 158 -9.93 6.23 -35.60
CA ALA A 158 -9.80 5.54 -36.86
C ALA A 158 -11.18 4.95 -37.24
N ARG A 159 -11.99 5.76 -37.93
CA ARG A 159 -13.00 5.32 -38.90
C ARG A 159 -12.30 5.39 -40.27
N ALA A 160 -12.42 4.47 -41.22
CA ALA A 160 -13.29 3.33 -41.41
C ALA A 160 -12.83 2.58 -42.70
N ARG A 161 -13.55 1.48 -43.00
CA ARG A 161 -13.71 0.81 -44.32
C ARG A 161 -12.57 -0.16 -44.65
N SER A 162 -12.82 -1.43 -45.00
CA SER A 162 -13.98 -2.08 -45.62
C SER A 162 -14.06 -3.54 -45.17
#